data_AF-A0A060URJ0-F1
#
_entry.id   AF-A0A060URJ0-F1
#
_cell.length_a   1.000
_cell.length_b   1.000
_cell.length_c   1.000
_cell.angle_alpha   90.00
_cell.angle_beta   90.00
_cell.angle_gamma   90.00
#
_symmetry.space_group_name_H-M   'P 1'
#
loop_
_entity.id
_entity.type
_entity.pdbx_description
1 polymer ?
#
loop_
_entity_poly.entity_id
_entity_poly.type
_entity_poly.pdbx_seq_one_letter_code
_entity_poly.pdbx_strand_id
1 'polypeptide(L)'
;MERIPMSRIALSTPAVQAETLKLLQSGDQRRYDYLFGLKTKAANFPGAYVLKIIWDDPDEYPEHALGYEQYTIRPYRLGYGCDGTTDQNIHLIAATVLNRIGINYGQAYVEAYPDEFNDNNRQAGIDDMNNCSGQQIVAETVIPEDNNLRTIQAILHDLNEINNRSLVGRLEELLLEKGFHDDVQRWYLIDFKAAS
;
A
#
# COMPACT_ATOMS: atom_id res chain seq x y z
N MET A 1 17.01 6.84 -8.36
CA MET A 1 17.38 7.17 -6.97
C MET A 1 17.47 5.83 -6.23
N GLU A 2 18.65 5.29 -6.01
CA GLU A 2 18.82 4.12 -5.14
C GLU A 2 18.81 4.64 -3.70
N ARG A 3 17.70 4.43 -2.98
CA ARG A 3 17.57 4.71 -1.55
C ARG A 3 17.20 3.41 -0.85
N ILE A 4 18.08 2.88 -0.01
CA ILE A 4 17.70 2.06 1.14
C ILE A 4 18.83 2.19 2.19
N PRO A 5 18.49 2.42 3.46
CA PRO A 5 18.80 1.41 4.46
C PRO A 5 17.65 1.29 5.48
N MET A 6 16.40 1.15 5.02
CA MET A 6 15.44 0.34 5.77
C MET A 6 15.79 -1.13 5.60
N SER A 7 16.09 -1.84 6.69
CA SER A 7 16.31 -3.27 6.62
C SER A 7 14.99 -4.02 6.36
N ARG A 8 14.85 -4.57 5.14
CA ARG A 8 13.68 -5.34 4.69
C ARG A 8 14.05 -6.81 4.58
N ILE A 9 13.53 -7.63 5.50
CA ILE A 9 13.93 -9.03 5.68
C ILE A 9 12.72 -9.93 5.42
N ALA A 10 12.75 -10.67 4.32
CA ALA A 10 11.76 -11.71 4.06
C ALA A 10 11.99 -12.88 5.03
N LEU A 11 11.02 -13.15 5.90
CA LEU A 11 11.14 -14.19 6.90
C LEU A 11 10.71 -15.54 6.32
N SER A 12 11.61 -16.52 6.40
CA SER A 12 11.27 -17.92 6.17
C SER A 12 10.30 -18.43 7.24
N THR A 13 9.57 -19.53 6.96
CA THR A 13 8.67 -20.13 7.95
C THR A 13 9.35 -20.43 9.30
N PRO A 14 10.57 -21.00 9.33
CA PRO A 14 11.30 -21.17 10.60
C PRO A 14 11.63 -19.85 11.30
N ALA A 15 11.98 -18.80 10.54
CA ALA A 15 12.28 -17.48 11.11
C ALA A 15 11.04 -16.82 11.73
N VAL A 16 9.88 -16.87 11.06
CA VAL A 16 8.61 -16.39 11.62
C VAL A 16 8.27 -17.12 12.92
N GLN A 17 8.47 -18.45 12.95
CA GLN A 17 8.21 -19.25 14.14
C GLN A 17 9.15 -18.92 15.29
N ALA A 18 10.43 -18.67 15.01
CA ALA A 18 11.40 -18.23 16.02
C ALA A 18 11.04 -16.86 16.60
N GLU A 19 10.69 -15.88 15.75
CA GLU A 19 10.26 -14.53 16.20
C GLU A 19 8.98 -14.61 17.04
N THR A 20 8.01 -15.42 16.61
CA THR A 20 6.76 -15.63 17.36
C THR A 20 7.04 -16.23 18.74
N LEU A 21 7.91 -17.24 18.83
CA LEU A 21 8.30 -17.83 20.11
C LEU A 21 9.03 -16.82 21.02
N LYS A 22 9.92 -16.01 20.44
CA LYS A 22 10.64 -14.96 21.18
C LYS A 22 9.68 -13.94 21.79
N LEU A 23 8.68 -13.48 21.03
CA LEU A 23 7.65 -12.53 21.52
C LEU A 23 6.79 -13.14 22.63
N LEU A 24 6.44 -14.43 22.51
CA LEU A 24 5.72 -15.15 23.56
C LEU A 24 6.55 -15.24 24.84
N GLN A 25 7.84 -15.57 24.73
CA GLN A 25 8.76 -15.67 25.86
C GLN A 25 9.05 -14.33 26.54
N SER A 26 9.05 -13.22 25.79
CA SER A 26 9.22 -11.88 26.35
C SER A 26 7.95 -11.32 26.99
N GLY A 27 6.80 -12.00 26.86
CA GLY A 27 5.51 -11.54 27.36
C GLY A 27 4.86 -10.43 26.52
N ASP A 28 5.35 -10.18 25.30
CA ASP A 28 4.77 -9.17 24.40
C ASP A 28 3.58 -9.77 23.63
N GLN A 29 2.48 -9.97 24.36
CA GLN A 29 1.29 -10.64 23.84
C GLN A 29 0.71 -9.92 22.61
N ARG A 30 0.75 -8.57 22.59
CA ARG A 30 0.21 -7.79 21.48
C ARG A 30 0.97 -8.04 20.19
N ARG A 31 2.30 -8.00 20.21
CA ARG A 31 3.11 -8.26 19.01
C ARG A 31 3.07 -9.74 18.62
N TYR A 32 2.99 -10.64 19.60
CA TYR A 32 2.75 -12.06 19.36
C TYR A 32 1.44 -12.29 18.57
N ASP A 33 0.31 -11.77 19.06
CA ASP A 33 -0.99 -11.96 18.43
C ASP A 33 -1.02 -11.38 17.00
N TYR A 34 -0.39 -10.21 16.84
CA TYR A 34 -0.25 -9.57 15.53
C TYR A 34 0.56 -10.44 14.55
N LEU A 35 1.78 -10.87 14.93
CA LEU A 35 2.63 -11.69 14.07
C LEU A 35 2.00 -13.06 13.77
N PHE A 36 1.31 -13.65 14.75
CA PHE A 36 0.54 -14.89 14.56
C PHE A 36 -0.60 -14.70 13.55
N GLY A 37 -1.32 -13.57 13.64
CA GLY A 37 -2.34 -13.18 12.67
C GLY A 37 -1.76 -13.04 11.26
N LEU A 38 -0.61 -12.36 11.11
CA LEU A 38 0.06 -12.23 9.82
C LEU A 38 0.50 -13.58 9.25
N LYS A 39 1.05 -14.47 10.08
CA LYS A 39 1.41 -15.83 9.67
C LYS A 39 0.21 -16.61 9.15
N THR A 40 -0.91 -16.56 9.87
CA THR A 40 -2.16 -17.23 9.49
C THR A 40 -2.68 -16.68 8.17
N LYS A 41 -2.71 -15.34 8.03
CA LYS A 41 -3.13 -14.67 6.81
C LYS A 41 -2.22 -15.05 5.63
N ALA A 42 -0.89 -15.03 5.79
CA ALA A 42 0.05 -15.41 4.74
C ALA A 42 -0.13 -16.86 4.26
N ALA A 43 -0.50 -17.80 5.15
CA ALA A 43 -0.75 -19.19 4.78
C ALA A 43 -1.94 -19.37 3.83
N ASN A 44 -2.89 -18.42 3.81
CA ASN A 44 -4.06 -18.45 2.93
C ASN A 44 -3.77 -17.92 1.52
N PHE A 45 -2.58 -17.34 1.27
CA PHE A 45 -2.25 -16.72 -0.01
C PHE A 45 -1.02 -17.37 -0.67
N PRO A 46 -1.17 -17.95 -1.88
CA PRO A 46 -0.03 -18.54 -2.60
C PRO A 46 1.10 -17.52 -2.80
N GLY A 47 2.31 -17.94 -2.45
CA GLY A 47 3.52 -17.13 -2.58
C GLY A 47 3.67 -16.00 -1.55
N ALA A 48 2.73 -15.86 -0.61
CA ALA A 48 2.83 -14.83 0.41
C ALA A 48 3.85 -15.19 1.49
N TYR A 49 4.53 -14.17 2.01
CA TYR A 49 5.50 -14.27 3.08
C TYR A 49 5.36 -13.09 4.05
N VAL A 50 5.90 -13.26 5.26
CA VAL A 50 6.00 -12.18 6.24
C VAL A 50 7.29 -11.40 5.97
N LEU A 51 7.17 -10.10 5.75
CA LEU A 51 8.27 -9.17 5.65
C LEU A 51 8.46 -8.47 6.99
N LYS A 52 9.68 -8.50 7.52
CA LYS A 52 10.10 -7.68 8.65
C LYS A 52 10.77 -6.42 8.11
N ILE A 53 10.29 -5.26 8.54
CA ILE A 53 10.86 -3.95 8.23
C ILE A 53 11.43 -3.40 9.53
N ILE A 54 12.68 -2.98 9.49
CA ILE A 54 13.33 -2.26 10.58
C ILE A 54 13.59 -0.84 10.07
N TRP A 55 13.18 0.14 10.86
CA TRP A 55 13.38 1.55 10.57
C TRP A 55 14.71 1.97 11.21
N ASP A 56 15.82 1.70 10.54
CA ASP A 56 17.18 1.84 11.07
C ASP A 56 18.00 2.96 10.42
N ASP A 57 17.39 3.78 9.56
CA ASP A 57 18.04 4.93 8.93
C ASP A 57 17.90 6.22 9.79
N PRO A 58 19.00 6.69 10.44
CA PRO A 58 19.00 7.92 11.23
C PRO A 58 18.87 9.21 10.40
N ASP A 59 19.13 9.17 9.09
CA ASP A 59 19.04 10.34 8.20
C ASP A 59 17.64 10.49 7.61
N GLU A 60 16.84 9.42 7.56
CA GLU A 60 15.48 9.42 6.99
C GLU A 60 14.36 9.49 8.06
N TYR A 61 14.61 8.97 9.26
CA TYR A 61 13.57 8.84 10.30
C TYR A 61 13.91 9.59 11.60
N PRO A 62 12.89 10.12 12.30
CA PRO A 62 13.12 10.76 13.59
C PRO A 62 13.65 9.73 14.60
N GLU A 63 14.45 10.18 15.58
CA GLU A 63 15.13 9.32 16.57
C GLU A 63 14.20 8.30 17.24
N HIS A 64 12.94 8.67 17.51
CA HIS A 64 11.96 7.80 18.15
C HIS A 64 11.48 6.62 17.28
N ALA A 65 11.74 6.65 15.98
CA ALA A 65 11.42 5.57 15.05
C ALA A 65 12.62 4.63 14.84
N LEU A 66 13.83 5.00 15.29
CA LEU A 66 15.02 4.20 15.05
C LEU A 66 14.98 2.86 15.78
N GLY A 67 15.21 1.78 15.03
CA GLY A 67 15.10 0.40 15.51
C GLY A 67 13.66 -0.07 15.72
N TYR A 68 12.64 0.74 15.36
CA TYR A 68 11.27 0.27 15.35
C TYR A 68 11.16 -0.91 14.37
N GLU A 69 10.49 -1.98 14.78
CA GLU A 69 10.27 -3.13 13.92
C GLU A 69 8.78 -3.23 13.57
N GLN A 70 8.53 -3.45 12.30
CA GLN A 70 7.20 -3.69 11.77
C GLN A 70 7.17 -4.98 10.96
N TYR A 71 6.04 -5.67 11.02
CA TYR A 71 5.79 -6.88 10.26
C TYR A 71 4.63 -6.63 9.30
N THR A 72 4.73 -7.14 8.08
CA THR A 72 3.68 -7.03 7.07
C THR A 72 3.68 -8.26 6.18
N ILE A 73 2.66 -8.43 5.34
CA ILE A 73 2.59 -9.52 4.36
C ILE A 73 2.92 -8.98 2.98
N ARG A 74 3.73 -9.74 2.24
CA ARG A 74 4.02 -9.49 0.83
C ARG A 74 3.79 -10.73 -0.03
N PRO A 75 3.51 -10.59 -1.33
CA PRO A 75 3.26 -9.31 -2.02
C PRO A 75 1.96 -8.65 -1.53
N TYR A 76 1.91 -7.32 -1.56
CA TYR A 76 0.72 -6.54 -1.29
C TYR A 76 -0.35 -6.88 -2.31
N ARG A 77 -1.59 -7.05 -1.84
CA ARG A 77 -2.77 -7.26 -2.68
C ARG A 77 -3.80 -6.22 -2.29
N LEU A 78 -4.54 -5.75 -3.28
CA LEU A 78 -5.63 -4.81 -3.09
C LEU A 78 -6.63 -5.35 -2.04
N GLY A 79 -7.06 -4.48 -1.14
CA GLY A 79 -7.91 -4.79 0.00
C GLY A 79 -7.16 -5.25 1.25
N TYR A 80 -5.83 -5.29 1.23
CA TYR A 80 -5.05 -5.51 2.46
C TYR A 80 -5.07 -4.30 3.39
N GLY A 81 -5.53 -3.14 2.92
CA GLY A 81 -5.62 -1.90 3.68
C GLY A 81 -4.27 -1.25 3.95
N CYS A 82 -4.28 -0.25 4.82
CA CYS A 82 -3.09 0.44 5.31
C CYS A 82 -2.54 -0.27 6.55
N ASP A 83 -1.26 -0.62 6.52
CA ASP A 83 -0.51 -0.94 7.74
C ASP A 83 0.62 0.08 8.01
N GLY A 84 0.75 1.13 7.20
CA GLY A 84 1.85 2.10 7.26
C GLY A 84 3.09 1.72 6.46
N THR A 85 3.08 0.58 5.75
CA THR A 85 4.17 0.13 4.87
C THR A 85 3.74 -0.08 3.43
N THR A 86 2.46 0.16 3.14
CA THR A 86 1.79 -0.22 1.88
C THR A 86 1.47 0.95 0.98
N ASP A 87 1.72 2.18 1.40
CA ASP A 87 1.31 3.40 0.72
C ASP A 87 1.81 3.42 -0.74
N GLN A 88 3.09 3.15 -0.95
CA GLN A 88 3.67 3.08 -2.30
C GLN A 88 3.10 1.93 -3.14
N ASN A 89 2.77 0.79 -2.52
CA ASN A 89 2.13 -0.33 -3.21
C ASN A 89 0.72 0.05 -3.69
N ILE A 90 -0.04 0.77 -2.85
CA ILE A 90 -1.38 1.28 -3.18
C ILE A 90 -1.32 2.29 -4.32
N HIS A 91 -0.39 3.25 -4.25
CA HIS A 91 -0.16 4.22 -5.32
C HIS A 91 0.24 3.53 -6.64
N LEU A 92 1.13 2.54 -6.61
CA LEU A 92 1.50 1.76 -7.81
C LEU A 92 0.28 1.08 -8.44
N ILE A 93 -0.56 0.41 -7.65
CA ILE A 93 -1.77 -0.23 -8.17
C ILE A 93 -2.72 0.82 -8.76
N ALA A 94 -3.00 1.89 -8.02
CA ALA A 94 -3.90 2.95 -8.45
C ALA A 94 -3.42 3.58 -9.76
N ALA A 95 -2.16 4.02 -9.81
CA ALA A 95 -1.54 4.58 -11.00
C ALA A 95 -1.65 3.64 -12.19
N THR A 96 -1.29 2.37 -11.99
CA THR A 96 -1.29 1.38 -13.07
C THR A 96 -2.70 1.14 -13.62
N VAL A 97 -3.68 0.89 -12.74
CA VAL A 97 -5.05 0.55 -13.15
C VAL A 97 -5.78 1.75 -13.74
N LEU A 98 -5.65 2.94 -13.13
CA LEU A 98 -6.34 4.15 -13.60
C LEU A 98 -5.75 4.67 -14.91
N ASN A 99 -4.43 4.60 -15.10
CA ASN A 99 -3.81 4.96 -16.38
C ASN A 99 -4.25 4.04 -17.52
N ARG A 100 -4.48 2.74 -17.26
CA ARG A 100 -5.01 1.79 -18.28
C ARG A 100 -6.39 2.18 -18.81
N ILE A 101 -7.21 2.82 -17.99
CA ILE A 101 -8.54 3.32 -18.40
C ILE A 101 -8.52 4.79 -18.85
N GLY A 102 -7.31 5.36 -19.02
CA GLY A 102 -7.11 6.70 -19.54
C GLY A 102 -7.42 7.82 -18.53
N ILE A 103 -7.33 7.54 -17.24
CA ILE A 103 -7.28 8.57 -16.17
C ILE A 103 -5.81 8.78 -15.82
N ASN A 104 -5.30 10.00 -16.04
CA ASN A 104 -3.92 10.34 -15.68
C ASN A 104 -3.82 10.48 -14.16
N TYR A 105 -3.33 9.43 -13.50
CA TYR A 105 -3.28 9.36 -12.04
C TYR A 105 -2.40 10.43 -11.42
N GLY A 106 -1.20 10.65 -11.95
CA GLY A 106 -0.29 11.68 -11.47
C GLY A 106 -0.88 13.09 -11.58
N GLN A 107 -1.60 13.38 -12.68
CA GLN A 107 -2.32 14.65 -12.81
C GLN A 107 -3.41 14.78 -11.74
N ALA A 108 -4.21 13.72 -11.52
CA ALA A 108 -5.24 13.72 -10.49
C ALA A 108 -4.66 13.92 -9.08
N TYR A 109 -3.50 13.31 -8.79
CA TYR A 109 -2.76 13.51 -7.55
C TYR A 109 -2.40 14.98 -7.33
N VAL A 110 -1.77 15.60 -8.31
CA VAL A 110 -1.32 17.00 -8.20
C VAL A 110 -2.51 17.98 -8.18
N GLU A 111 -3.63 17.66 -8.82
CA GLU A 111 -4.88 18.43 -8.70
C GLU A 111 -5.49 18.33 -7.29
N ALA A 112 -5.40 17.15 -6.65
CA ALA A 112 -5.91 16.94 -5.31
C ALA A 112 -5.04 17.60 -4.21
N TYR A 113 -3.75 17.81 -4.50
CA TYR A 113 -2.77 18.36 -3.56
C TYR A 113 -1.96 19.52 -4.19
N PRO A 114 -2.62 20.64 -4.55
CA PRO A 114 -1.97 21.74 -5.26
C PRO A 114 -0.86 22.41 -4.42
N ASP A 115 -0.96 22.36 -3.09
CA ASP A 115 0.02 22.98 -2.18
C ASP A 115 1.33 22.16 -2.04
N GLU A 116 1.33 20.88 -2.42
CA GLU A 116 2.51 20.00 -2.37
C GLU A 116 3.46 20.23 -3.54
N PHE A 117 2.98 20.85 -4.63
CA PHE A 117 3.74 21.01 -5.87
C PHE A 117 3.72 22.47 -6.32
N ASN A 118 4.90 23.09 -6.36
CA ASN A 118 5.06 24.35 -7.10
C ASN A 118 5.08 24.09 -8.62
N ASP A 119 4.78 25.12 -9.42
CA ASP A 119 4.67 25.00 -10.89
C ASP A 119 5.94 24.44 -11.54
N ASN A 120 7.13 24.72 -10.98
CA ASN A 120 8.40 24.27 -11.53
C ASN A 120 8.65 22.76 -11.36
N ASN A 121 8.01 22.12 -10.36
CA ASN A 121 8.16 20.70 -10.06
C ASN A 121 6.89 19.89 -10.40
N ARG A 122 5.84 20.56 -10.90
CA ARG A 122 4.53 19.96 -11.14
C ARG A 122 4.60 18.74 -12.06
N GLN A 123 5.27 18.85 -13.21
CA GLN A 123 5.38 17.75 -14.16
C GLN A 123 6.20 16.58 -13.61
N ALA A 124 7.27 16.87 -12.88
CA ALA A 124 8.07 15.82 -12.23
C ALA A 124 7.25 15.06 -11.19
N GLY A 125 6.39 15.74 -10.41
CA GLY A 125 5.45 15.09 -9.49
C GLY A 125 4.43 14.21 -10.19
N ILE A 126 3.87 14.67 -11.32
CA ILE A 126 2.97 13.87 -12.15
C ILE A 126 3.66 12.59 -12.65
N ASP A 127 4.88 12.73 -13.16
CA ASP A 127 5.64 11.62 -13.74
C ASP A 127 6.03 10.60 -12.65
N ASP A 128 6.44 11.07 -11.47
CA ASP A 128 6.79 10.22 -10.34
C ASP A 128 5.58 9.38 -9.86
N MET A 129 4.44 10.04 -9.68
CA MET A 129 3.19 9.39 -9.25
C MET A 129 2.61 8.44 -10.32
N ASN A 130 2.84 8.71 -11.60
CA ASN A 130 2.43 7.80 -12.68
C ASN A 130 3.36 6.58 -12.79
N ASN A 131 4.64 6.76 -12.47
CA ASN A 131 5.62 5.70 -12.59
C ASN A 131 5.54 4.74 -11.39
N CYS A 132 5.57 5.24 -10.14
CA CYS A 132 5.54 4.48 -8.87
C CYS A 132 6.24 3.08 -8.89
N SER A 133 7.24 2.88 -9.75
CA SER A 133 7.69 1.56 -10.21
C SER A 133 9.06 1.18 -9.65
N GLY A 134 9.37 1.63 -8.44
CA GLY A 134 10.57 1.17 -7.74
C GLY A 134 10.63 -0.35 -7.79
N GLN A 135 11.75 -0.92 -8.27
CA GLN A 135 11.86 -2.36 -8.56
C GLN A 135 11.43 -3.23 -7.37
N GLN A 136 11.76 -2.79 -6.16
CA GLN A 136 11.31 -3.43 -4.94
C GLN A 136 9.79 -3.38 -4.75
N ILE A 137 9.16 -2.21 -4.90
CA ILE A 137 7.71 -2.05 -4.77
C ILE A 137 6.99 -2.90 -5.82
N VAL A 138 7.50 -2.94 -7.05
CA VAL A 138 6.96 -3.79 -8.12
C VAL A 138 7.05 -5.27 -7.75
N ALA A 139 8.19 -5.75 -7.27
CA ALA A 139 8.36 -7.14 -6.84
C ALA A 139 7.47 -7.51 -5.65
N GLU A 140 7.11 -6.52 -4.83
CA GLU A 140 6.31 -6.66 -3.63
C GLU A 140 4.82 -6.36 -3.84
N THR A 141 4.33 -6.19 -5.08
CA THR A 141 2.94 -5.82 -5.36
C THR A 141 2.29 -6.73 -6.39
N VAL A 142 1.07 -7.20 -6.11
CA VAL A 142 0.21 -7.83 -7.13
C VAL A 142 -0.70 -6.78 -7.73
N ILE A 143 -0.44 -6.41 -8.98
CA ILE A 143 -1.28 -5.49 -9.73
C ILE A 143 -2.44 -6.28 -10.37
N PRO A 144 -3.71 -5.94 -10.11
CA PRO A 144 -4.85 -6.56 -10.78
C PRO A 144 -4.74 -6.42 -12.31
N GLU A 145 -5.15 -7.44 -13.06
CA GLU A 145 -5.18 -7.39 -14.52
C GLU A 145 -6.48 -6.74 -15.05
N ASP A 146 -7.57 -6.87 -14.30
CA ASP A 146 -8.84 -6.27 -14.64
C ASP A 146 -8.98 -4.82 -14.13
N ASN A 147 -9.88 -4.07 -14.76
CA ASN A 147 -10.24 -2.72 -14.38
C ASN A 147 -11.75 -2.64 -14.09
N ASN A 148 -12.34 -3.71 -13.53
CA ASN A 148 -13.77 -3.76 -13.29
C ASN A 148 -14.18 -2.83 -12.13
N LEU A 149 -15.49 -2.57 -11.99
CA LEU A 149 -16.02 -1.69 -10.96
C LEU A 149 -15.55 -2.06 -9.54
N ARG A 150 -15.47 -3.35 -9.22
CA ARG A 150 -15.06 -3.82 -7.89
C ARG A 150 -13.59 -3.51 -7.62
N THR A 151 -12.73 -3.70 -8.61
CA THR A 151 -11.29 -3.36 -8.54
C THR A 151 -11.09 -1.86 -8.37
N ILE A 152 -11.84 -1.03 -9.12
CA ILE A 152 -11.78 0.43 -8.98
C ILE A 152 -12.22 0.87 -7.59
N GLN A 153 -13.37 0.39 -7.11
CA GLN A 153 -13.84 0.69 -5.76
C GLN A 153 -12.82 0.25 -4.70
N ALA A 154 -12.17 -0.89 -4.89
CA ALA A 154 -11.16 -1.42 -3.99
C ALA A 154 -9.91 -0.52 -3.93
N ILE A 155 -9.50 0.06 -5.06
CA ILE A 155 -8.45 1.09 -5.12
C ILE A 155 -8.84 2.34 -4.34
N LEU A 156 -10.07 2.85 -4.55
CA LEU A 156 -10.54 4.04 -3.84
C LEU A 156 -10.60 3.81 -2.32
N HIS A 157 -11.03 2.63 -1.89
CA HIS A 157 -11.02 2.25 -0.49
C HIS A 157 -9.61 2.27 0.10
N ASP A 158 -8.63 1.61 -0.53
CA ASP A 158 -7.26 1.56 -0.01
C ASP A 158 -6.57 2.94 -0.02
N LEU A 159 -6.82 3.77 -1.05
CA LEU A 159 -6.36 5.16 -1.06
C LEU A 159 -6.94 5.95 0.13
N ASN A 160 -8.22 5.77 0.44
CA ASN A 160 -8.83 6.42 1.59
C ASN A 160 -8.19 5.98 2.92
N GLU A 161 -7.84 4.70 3.06
CA GLU A 161 -7.19 4.14 4.25
C GLU A 161 -5.78 4.72 4.49
N ILE A 162 -5.07 5.12 3.43
CA ILE A 162 -3.81 5.87 3.52
C ILE A 162 -4.02 7.39 3.54
N ASN A 163 -5.19 7.84 4.00
CA ASN A 163 -5.56 9.25 4.14
C ASN A 163 -5.55 10.08 2.84
N ASN A 164 -5.62 9.45 1.66
CA ASN A 164 -5.64 10.15 0.37
C ASN A 164 -7.05 10.63 -0.02
N ARG A 165 -7.79 11.26 0.90
CA ARG A 165 -9.23 11.57 0.75
C ARG A 165 -9.51 12.55 -0.40
N SER A 166 -8.71 13.62 -0.52
CA SER A 166 -8.85 14.60 -1.60
C SER A 166 -8.66 13.95 -2.97
N LEU A 167 -7.69 13.03 -3.06
CA LEU A 167 -7.44 12.26 -4.28
C LEU A 167 -8.58 11.31 -4.60
N VAL A 168 -9.15 10.62 -3.61
CA VAL A 168 -10.33 9.77 -3.82
C VAL A 168 -11.47 10.59 -4.41
N GLY A 169 -11.80 11.74 -3.83
CA GLY A 169 -12.85 12.62 -4.37
C GLY A 169 -12.57 13.04 -5.82
N ARG A 170 -11.32 13.42 -6.14
CA ARG A 170 -10.96 13.80 -7.50
C ARG A 170 -11.07 12.62 -8.48
N LEU A 171 -10.68 11.43 -8.07
CA LEU A 171 -10.77 10.23 -8.91
C LEU A 171 -12.22 9.81 -9.16
N GLU A 172 -13.12 9.95 -8.17
CA GLU A 172 -14.55 9.69 -8.36
C GLU A 172 -15.14 10.56 -9.46
N GLU A 173 -14.85 11.87 -9.45
CA GLU A 173 -15.28 12.80 -10.52
C GLU A 173 -14.80 12.33 -11.89
N LEU A 174 -13.49 12.03 -12.01
CA LEU A 174 -12.88 11.57 -13.26
C LEU A 174 -13.46 10.23 -13.74
N LEU A 175 -13.80 9.33 -12.83
CA LEU A 175 -14.43 8.05 -13.15
C LEU A 175 -15.85 8.25 -13.70
N LEU A 176 -16.64 9.15 -13.10
CA LEU A 176 -17.97 9.50 -13.61
C LEU A 176 -17.89 10.18 -14.99
N GLU A 177 -16.93 11.09 -15.19
CA GLU A 177 -16.66 11.72 -16.49
C GLU A 177 -16.28 10.70 -17.57
N LYS A 178 -15.62 9.59 -17.19
CA LYS A 178 -15.30 8.45 -18.06
C LYS A 178 -16.48 7.53 -18.34
N GLY A 179 -17.64 7.77 -17.74
CA GLY A 179 -18.85 7.00 -17.95
C GLY A 179 -19.01 5.79 -17.03
N PHE A 180 -18.28 5.72 -15.90
CA PHE A 180 -18.62 4.77 -14.85
C PHE A 180 -19.96 5.13 -14.22
N HIS A 181 -20.70 4.12 -13.76
CA HIS A 181 -21.96 4.33 -13.03
C HIS A 181 -21.69 4.92 -11.63
N ASP A 182 -22.67 5.62 -11.07
CA ASP A 182 -22.67 6.17 -9.70
C ASP A 182 -22.34 5.13 -8.62
N ASP A 183 -22.45 3.84 -8.95
CA ASP A 183 -22.06 2.75 -8.07
C ASP A 183 -20.58 2.81 -7.70
N VAL A 184 -19.72 3.49 -8.48
CA VAL A 184 -18.30 3.68 -8.16
C VAL A 184 -18.10 4.37 -6.80
N GLN A 185 -19.02 5.25 -6.42
CA GLN A 185 -18.99 5.97 -5.13
C GLN A 185 -19.28 5.07 -3.94
N ARG A 186 -19.75 3.83 -4.16
CA ARG A 186 -20.03 2.85 -3.09
C ARG A 186 -18.77 2.11 -2.61
N TRP A 187 -17.57 2.63 -2.87
CA TRP A 187 -16.31 2.04 -2.42
C TRP A 187 -16.22 1.90 -0.89
N TYR A 188 -16.87 2.79 -0.13
CA TYR A 188 -16.90 2.73 1.33
C TYR A 188 -17.74 1.56 1.89
N LEU A 189 -18.53 0.88 1.04
CA LEU A 189 -19.28 -0.33 1.38
C LEU A 189 -18.48 -1.61 1.14
N ILE A 190 -17.25 -1.51 0.62
CA ILE A 190 -16.40 -2.67 0.43
C ILE A 190 -15.97 -3.22 1.79
N ASP A 191 -16.42 -4.44 2.07
CA ASP A 191 -15.88 -5.22 3.18
C ASP A 191 -14.88 -6.25 2.67
N PHE A 192 -13.60 -6.02 2.95
CA PHE A 192 -12.53 -6.99 2.69
C PHE A 192 -12.36 -8.01 3.81
N LYS A 193 -12.95 -7.78 5.00
CA LYS A 193 -12.85 -8.69 6.15
C LYS A 193 -13.63 -9.98 5.95
N ALA A 194 -14.57 -10.01 5.01
CA ALA A 194 -15.32 -11.21 4.65
C ALA A 194 -14.53 -12.19 3.75
N ALA A 195 -13.37 -11.79 3.23
CA ALA A 195 -12.56 -12.59 2.30
C ALA A 195 -11.20 -13.06 2.89
N SER A 196 -10.94 -12.79 4.17
CA SER A 196 -9.71 -13.12 4.90
C SER A 196 -9.89 -14.22 5.93
#